data_AF-A0A6B0DIF6-F1
#
_entry.id   AF-A0A6B0DIF6-F1
#
_cell.length_a   1.000
_cell.length_b   1.000
_cell.length_c   1.000
_cell.angle_alpha   90.00
_cell.angle_beta   90.00
_cell.angle_gamma   90.00
#
_symmetry.space_group_name_H-M   'P 1'
#
loop_
_entity.id
_entity.type
_entity.pdbx_description
1 polymer ?
#
loop_
_entity_poly.entity_id
_entity_poly.type
_entity_poly.pdbx_seq_one_letter_code
_entity_poly.pdbx_strand_id
1 'polypeptide(L)' 'MKKLPIVHENHLEVYNISGYFTRTVTKFGNSAKIDCPKEYLGRKVIVVVL' A
#
# COMPACT_ATOMS: atom_id res chain seq x y z
N MET A 1 12.70 12.16 1.87
CA MET A 1 11.50 11.61 1.19
C MET A 1 10.58 12.76 0.84
N LYS A 2 10.13 12.86 -0.42
CA LYS A 2 9.06 13.80 -0.79
C LYS A 2 7.80 13.36 -0.02
N LYS A 3 7.15 14.27 0.73
CA LYS A 3 5.90 13.95 1.42
C LYS A 3 4.86 13.57 0.37
N LEU A 4 4.40 12.33 0.38
CA LEU A 4 3.24 11.90 -0.41
C LEU A 4 1.99 12.52 0.24
N PRO A 5 1.07 13.11 -0.55
CA PRO A 5 -0.21 13.56 -0.02
C PRO A 5 -0.98 12.35 0.49
N ILE A 6 -1.28 12.34 1.78
CA ILE A 6 -2.14 11.35 2.41
C ILE A 6 -3.53 11.97 2.52
N VAL A 7 -4.54 11.28 1.99
CA VAL A 7 -5.94 11.63 2.21
C VAL A 7 -6.33 11.02 3.56
N HIS A 8 -6.73 11.86 4.51
CA HIS A 8 -7.16 11.42 5.83
C HIS A 8 -8.67 11.15 5.82
N GLU A 9 -9.04 9.98 5.31
CA GLU A 9 -10.42 9.47 5.33
C GLU A 9 -10.47 8.15 6.09
N ASN A 10 -11.53 7.96 6.87
CA ASN A 10 -11.72 6.76 7.69
C ASN A 10 -12.56 5.68 6.97
N HIS A 11 -13.00 5.96 5.75
CA HIS A 11 -13.85 5.07 4.96
C HIS A 11 -13.29 4.96 3.55
N LEU A 12 -13.07 3.73 3.07
CA LEU A 12 -12.69 3.45 1.71
C LEU A 12 -13.56 2.31 1.19
N GLU A 13 -14.22 2.55 0.05
CA GLU A 13 -15.07 1.56 -0.60
C GLU A 13 -14.48 1.20 -1.98
N VAL A 14 -14.32 -0.10 -2.24
CA VAL A 14 -13.68 -0.58 -3.47
C VAL A 14 -14.48 -1.73 -4.06
N TYR A 15 -14.75 -1.65 -5.36
CA TYR A 15 -15.52 -2.64 -6.11
C TYR A 15 -14.64 -3.35 -7.16
N ASN A 16 -15.01 -4.58 -7.52
CA ASN A 16 -14.36 -5.38 -8.58
C ASN A 16 -12.85 -5.63 -8.37
N ILE A 17 -12.41 -5.90 -7.14
CA ILE A 17 -11.01 -6.25 -6.85
C ILE A 17 -10.77 -7.75 -6.97
N SER A 18 -9.56 -8.12 -7.41
CA SER A 18 -9.13 -9.53 -7.43
C SER A 18 -8.84 -10.09 -6.04
N GLY A 19 -8.58 -9.23 -5.05
CA GLY A 19 -8.28 -9.61 -3.67
C GLY A 19 -7.52 -8.51 -2.93
N TYR A 20 -7.21 -8.76 -1.65
CA TYR A 20 -6.39 -7.89 -0.82
C TYR A 20 -5.43 -8.72 0.04
N PHE A 21 -4.32 -8.13 0.47
CA PHE A 21 -3.38 -8.73 1.40
C PHE A 21 -2.97 -7.73 2.48
N THR A 22 -2.81 -8.22 3.70
CA THR A 22 -2.37 -7.40 4.85
C THR A 22 -0.92 -7.72 5.16
N ARG A 23 -0.07 -6.68 5.21
CA ARG A 23 1.35 -6.81 5.53
C ARG A 23 1.79 -5.67 6.43
N THR A 24 2.66 -5.99 7.38
CA THR A 24 3.27 -4.99 8.25
C THR A 24 4.36 -4.25 7.51
N VAL A 25 4.35 -2.92 7.61
CA VAL A 25 5.45 -2.08 7.10
C VAL A 25 6.72 -2.41 7.90
N THR A 26 7.80 -2.76 7.21
CA THR A 26 9.09 -3.07 7.83
C THR A 26 10.13 -1.99 7.54
N LYS A 27 11.08 -1.82 8.45
CA LYS A 27 12.22 -0.93 8.25
C LYS A 27 13.13 -1.50 7.16
N PHE A 28 13.56 -0.64 6.24
CA PHE A 28 14.52 -0.96 5.19
C PHE A 28 15.58 0.15 5.10
N GLY A 29 16.72 -0.07 5.76
CA GLY A 29 17.74 0.98 5.93
C GLY A 29 17.17 2.18 6.68
N ASN A 30 17.23 3.35 6.04
CA ASN A 30 16.63 4.61 6.53
C ASN A 30 15.19 4.84 6.02
N SER A 31 14.59 3.85 5.35
CA SER A 31 13.26 3.91 4.75
C SER A 31 12.34 2.84 5.34
N ALA A 32 11.11 2.79 4.84
CA ALA A 32 10.12 1.78 5.16
C ALA A 32 9.70 1.05 3.87
N LYS A 33 9.38 -0.24 3.96
CA LYS A 33 8.90 -1.05 2.83
C LYS A 33 7.71 -1.93 3.21
N ILE A 34 6.91 -2.27 2.22
CA ILE A 34 5.88 -3.32 2.29
C ILE A 34 6.22 -4.31 1.18
N ASP A 35 6.36 -5.58 1.53
CA ASP A 35 6.65 -6.62 0.55
C ASP A 35 5.37 -6.93 -0.26
N CYS A 36 5.45 -6.74 -1.59
CA CYS A 36 4.36 -6.99 -2.53
C CYS A 36 4.69 -8.22 -3.40
N PRO A 37 3.74 -9.15 -3.66
CA PRO A 37 3.99 -10.30 -4.52
C PRO A 37 4.44 -9.90 -5.93
N LYS A 38 5.41 -10.64 -6.49
CA LYS A 38 6.02 -10.30 -7.79
C LYS A 38 5.02 -10.27 -8.96
N GLU A 39 3.92 -11.01 -8.85
CA GLU A 39 2.83 -11.04 -9.84
C GLU A 39 2.16 -9.67 -10.06
N TYR A 40 2.33 -8.71 -9.14
CA TYR A 40 1.78 -7.36 -9.23
C TYR A 40 2.79 -6.28 -9.68
N LEU A 41 4.01 -6.66 -10.08
CA LEU A 41 4.99 -5.71 -10.61
C LEU A 41 4.43 -4.94 -11.81
N GLY A 42 4.67 -3.63 -11.85
CA GLY A 42 4.19 -2.73 -12.91
C GLY A 42 2.71 -2.33 -12.82
N ARG A 43 1.95 -2.85 -11.85
CA ARG A 43 0.54 -2.48 -11.64
C ARG A 43 0.43 -1.28 -10.71
N LYS A 44 -0.62 -0.46 -10.92
CA LYS A 44 -1.03 0.56 -9.96
C LYS A 44 -1.68 -0.11 -8.75
N VAL A 45 -1.24 0.25 -7.56
CA VAL A 45 -1.79 -0.26 -6.30
C VAL A 45 -2.25 0.89 -5.41
N ILE A 46 -3.25 0.63 -4.59
CA ILE A 46 -3.69 1.50 -3.50
C ILE A 46 -3.19 0.87 -2.20
N VAL A 47 -2.50 1.65 -1.37
CA VAL A 47 -2.05 1.21 -0.04
C VAL A 47 -2.95 1.87 0.99
N VAL A 48 -3.67 1.06 1.76
CA VAL A 48 -4.45 1.52 2.91
C VAL A 48 -3.60 1.31 4.15
N VAL A 49 -3.37 2.39 4.92
CA VAL A 49 -2.66 2.33 6.19
C VAL A 49 -3.70 2.29 7.30
N LEU A 50 -3.68 1.23 8.11
CA LEU A 50 -4.52 1.07 9.30
C LEU A 50 -3.81 1.62 10.54
#